data_AF-A0A671KXQ8-F1
#
_entry.id   AF-A0A671KXQ8-F1
#
_cell.length_a   1.000
_cell.length_b   1.000
_cell.length_c   1.000
_cell.angle_alpha   90.00
_cell.angle_beta   90.00
_cell.angle_gamma   90.00
#
_symmetry.space_group_name_H-M   'P 1'
#
loop_
_entity.id
_entity.type
_entity.pdbx_description
1 polymer ?
#
loop_
_entity_poly.entity_id
_entity_poly.type
_entity_poly.pdbx_seq_one_letter_code
_entity_poly.pdbx_strand_id
1 'polypeptide(L)'
;MASLSQELKRWAVEELELPAARLPDDGYIKTLCVGPGASIWKYITQHIYKERNVRVMRGNIQWYKVLQDKELKQLKNQNKDARRLELQREIDALQTELNQLDTKISRVEDQLATEERNVNGNWEDFMESRHRPILLDSFRQRCSEERNVLLEDTHVIGTQRLLFHSDSEAGADPLVLVNVRELCSERVLFFQGLLQSELNVNPSTEFTHEQRKAVIQHWTSAVENVLRSHPPNQVLSALQALTSRQQVALEEKIAALNVERDVSDLGFRYESDHLIDVSAEQKEELTPVHSLLQSAWEEVEQSYFELAQTRNRCGQLETELTTLMRKAETAHGSDPVSRWKLLYLLLNLQCLAAQLHHKLAQSKSVVLEDWLLYKLFLDYQESFDFLKLVGQFVQEKLNPQFGSVIKASSELRNSVSQGAKHFSCVALAALNRRAMKGGQKLPAAQLSIHRIQSSAFHKLCQSLSFPMYMAPEELWSQAAVLRLELRHLRRLLQLFSESSADLQKLTARLPSPDQQTLVQRVKMVDDEILQTLLPRARELTQRCSKGLLYTDQVKTAITHWWEQPGQFALPEMQREGLTFQQWLQRWKLATKES
;
A
#
# COMPACT_ATOMS: atom_id res chain seq x y z
N MET A 1 65.90 73.00 -6.46
CA MET A 1 65.23 73.13 -7.77
C MET A 1 63.96 72.29 -7.73
N ALA A 2 62.81 72.84 -8.10
CA ALA A 2 61.56 72.07 -8.12
C ALA A 2 61.62 71.03 -9.25
N SER A 3 60.99 69.87 -9.06
CA SER A 3 60.90 68.87 -10.14
C SER A 3 59.98 69.39 -11.25
N LEU A 4 60.26 69.06 -12.52
CA LEU A 4 59.43 69.49 -13.66
C LEU A 4 57.94 69.12 -13.47
N SER A 5 57.65 68.00 -12.81
CA SER A 5 56.29 67.59 -12.44
C SER A 5 55.61 68.54 -11.45
N GLN A 6 56.36 69.14 -10.52
CA GLN A 6 55.84 70.14 -9.59
C GLN A 6 55.66 71.49 -10.26
N GLU A 7 56.57 71.87 -11.18
CA GLU A 7 56.45 73.08 -11.98
C GLU A 7 55.24 73.02 -12.91
N LEU A 8 55.02 71.88 -13.57
CA LEU A 8 53.85 71.65 -14.42
C LEU A 8 52.53 71.71 -13.63
N LYS A 9 52.48 71.15 -12.42
CA LYS A 9 51.31 71.26 -11.54
C LYS A 9 51.04 72.68 -11.12
N ARG A 10 52.08 73.40 -10.69
CA ARG A 10 51.97 74.79 -10.26
C ARG A 10 51.47 75.66 -11.41
N TRP A 11 52.08 75.54 -12.59
CA TRP A 11 51.66 76.21 -13.81
C TRP A 11 50.22 75.86 -14.20
N ALA A 12 49.80 74.60 -14.09
CA ALA A 12 48.42 74.21 -14.38
C ALA A 12 47.39 74.80 -13.39
N VAL A 13 47.75 74.98 -12.13
CA VAL A 13 46.86 75.60 -11.13
C VAL A 13 46.83 77.12 -11.29
N GLU A 14 47.99 77.75 -11.48
CA GLU A 14 48.15 79.20 -11.51
C GLU A 14 47.76 79.81 -12.87
N GLU A 15 48.25 79.26 -13.97
CA GLU A 15 48.07 79.83 -15.32
C GLU A 15 46.89 79.21 -16.08
N LEU A 16 46.55 77.94 -15.79
CA LEU A 16 45.39 77.29 -16.40
C LEU A 16 44.16 77.27 -15.49
N GLU A 17 44.17 77.91 -14.32
CA GLU A 17 43.09 77.92 -13.31
C GLU A 17 42.44 76.54 -13.10
N LEU A 18 43.21 75.45 -13.22
CA LEU A 18 42.70 74.10 -12.99
C LEU A 18 42.74 73.79 -11.50
N PRO A 19 41.61 73.44 -10.87
CA PRO A 19 41.62 72.96 -9.49
C PRO A 19 42.52 71.73 -9.37
N ALA A 20 43.27 71.61 -8.28
CA ALA A 20 44.16 70.47 -8.04
C ALA A 20 43.44 69.10 -8.18
N ALA A 21 42.15 69.05 -7.83
CA ALA A 21 41.30 67.87 -7.97
C ALA A 21 41.03 67.46 -9.44
N ARG A 22 41.25 68.34 -10.42
CA ARG A 22 41.08 68.07 -11.86
C ARG A 22 42.39 67.78 -12.59
N LEU A 23 43.50 67.66 -11.85
CA LEU A 23 44.77 67.19 -12.41
C LEU A 23 44.87 65.65 -12.34
N PRO A 24 45.66 65.01 -13.22
CA PRO A 24 46.05 63.61 -13.07
C PRO A 24 46.89 63.41 -11.80
N ASP A 25 46.98 62.17 -11.31
CA ASP A 25 47.76 61.87 -10.10
C ASP A 25 49.26 62.07 -10.30
N ASP A 26 50.00 62.26 -9.20
CA ASP A 26 51.44 62.54 -9.17
C ASP A 26 52.28 61.54 -9.98
N GLY A 27 51.91 60.27 -9.95
CA GLY A 27 52.56 59.23 -10.74
C GLY A 27 52.38 59.42 -12.24
N TYR A 28 51.16 59.80 -12.67
CA TYR A 28 50.83 60.01 -14.06
C TYR A 28 51.41 61.33 -14.60
N ILE A 29 51.45 62.39 -13.78
CA ILE A 29 52.12 63.64 -14.17
C ILE A 29 53.63 63.44 -14.32
N LYS A 30 54.24 62.57 -13.50
CA LYS A 30 55.64 62.20 -13.65
C LYS A 30 55.90 61.50 -14.98
N THR A 31 55.03 60.62 -15.47
CA THR A 31 55.23 59.97 -16.78
C THR A 31 55.16 60.96 -17.95
N LEU A 32 54.30 61.99 -17.86
CA LEU A 32 54.25 63.07 -18.85
C LEU A 32 55.55 63.90 -18.90
N CYS A 33 56.26 63.99 -17.77
CA CYS A 33 57.48 64.78 -17.61
C CYS A 33 58.78 64.00 -17.84
N VAL A 34 58.72 62.81 -18.49
CA VAL A 34 59.88 61.95 -18.77
C VAL A 34 60.09 61.80 -20.28
N GLY A 35 61.33 61.56 -20.71
CA GLY A 35 61.66 61.35 -22.12
C GLY A 35 61.44 62.60 -22.99
N PRO A 36 60.97 62.45 -24.24
CA PRO A 36 60.67 63.59 -25.13
C PRO A 36 59.62 64.56 -24.56
N GLY A 37 58.74 64.09 -23.66
CA GLY A 37 57.75 64.93 -23.00
C GLY A 37 58.36 65.96 -22.04
N ALA A 38 59.52 65.66 -21.46
CA ALA A 38 60.19 66.54 -20.49
C ALA A 38 60.60 67.89 -21.12
N SER A 39 61.19 67.87 -22.32
CA SER A 39 61.58 69.10 -23.02
C SER A 39 60.37 69.91 -23.48
N ILE A 40 59.30 69.23 -23.90
CA ILE A 40 58.03 69.84 -24.33
C ILE A 40 57.36 70.57 -23.16
N TRP A 41 57.17 69.90 -22.02
CA TRP A 41 56.52 70.52 -20.85
C TRP A 41 57.37 71.61 -20.21
N LYS A 42 58.70 71.48 -20.24
CA LYS A 42 59.61 72.53 -19.78
C LYS A 42 59.50 73.80 -20.64
N TYR A 43 59.38 73.64 -21.96
CA TYR A 43 59.14 74.79 -22.85
C TYR A 43 57.76 75.42 -22.61
N ILE A 44 56.72 74.59 -22.53
CA ILE A 44 55.33 75.03 -22.33
C ILE A 44 55.17 75.84 -21.05
N THR A 45 55.66 75.33 -19.92
CA THR A 45 55.55 75.98 -18.59
C THR A 45 56.30 77.31 -18.50
N GLN A 46 57.28 77.54 -19.39
CA GLN A 46 58.12 78.75 -19.37
C GLN A 46 57.75 79.80 -20.44
N HIS A 47 57.00 79.43 -21.49
CA HIS A 47 56.83 80.29 -22.68
C HIS A 47 55.37 80.48 -23.12
N ILE A 48 54.41 79.74 -22.55
CA ILE A 48 53.01 79.80 -22.98
C ILE A 48 52.14 80.52 -21.95
N TYR A 49 51.81 81.78 -22.26
CA TYR A 49 50.94 82.64 -21.44
C TYR A 49 49.81 83.32 -22.26
N LYS A 50 49.68 83.00 -23.56
CA LYS A 50 48.62 83.55 -24.43
C LYS A 50 47.32 82.76 -24.24
N GLU A 51 46.21 83.47 -24.02
CA GLU A 51 44.90 82.92 -23.63
C GLU A 51 44.38 81.77 -24.53
N ARG A 52 44.59 81.87 -25.84
CA ARG A 52 44.19 80.81 -26.80
C ARG A 52 44.94 79.49 -26.59
N ASN A 53 46.24 79.56 -26.27
CA ASN A 53 47.07 78.38 -26.08
C ASN A 53 46.85 77.76 -24.69
N VAL A 54 46.60 78.60 -23.68
CA VAL A 54 46.18 78.20 -22.33
C VAL A 54 44.92 77.34 -22.37
N ARG A 55 43.92 77.72 -23.19
CA ARG A 55 42.67 76.93 -23.33
C ARG A 55 42.89 75.54 -23.91
N VAL A 56 43.76 75.41 -24.91
CA VAL A 56 44.10 74.11 -25.53
C VAL A 56 44.85 73.22 -24.53
N MET A 57 45.82 73.77 -23.82
CA MET A 57 46.59 73.03 -22.82
C MET A 57 45.73 72.61 -21.62
N ARG A 58 44.76 73.45 -21.22
CA ARG A 58 43.73 73.11 -20.23
C ARG A 58 42.93 71.87 -20.65
N GLY A 59 42.49 71.81 -21.91
CA GLY A 59 41.77 70.65 -22.47
C GLY A 59 42.62 69.38 -22.49
N ASN A 60 43.89 69.49 -22.90
CA ASN A 60 44.80 68.35 -22.97
C ASN A 60 45.08 67.73 -21.59
N ILE A 61 45.32 68.56 -20.57
CA ILE A 61 45.58 68.08 -19.20
C ILE A 61 44.33 67.39 -18.61
N GLN A 62 43.14 67.92 -18.87
CA GLN A 62 41.89 67.28 -18.47
C GLN A 62 41.66 65.95 -19.20
N TRP A 63 42.05 65.85 -20.48
CA TRP A 63 41.95 64.61 -21.25
C TRP A 63 42.83 63.49 -20.67
N TYR A 64 44.05 63.82 -20.22
CA TYR A 64 44.93 62.86 -19.55
C TYR A 64 44.34 62.32 -18.24
N LYS A 65 43.59 63.14 -17.49
CA LYS A 65 42.87 62.66 -16.29
C LYS A 65 41.77 61.68 -16.64
N VAL A 66 40.99 61.98 -17.68
CA VAL A 66 39.92 61.08 -18.17
C VAL A 66 40.49 59.74 -18.64
N LEU A 67 41.68 59.75 -19.26
CA LEU A 67 42.36 58.53 -19.70
C LEU A 67 42.79 57.68 -18.49
N GLN A 68 43.43 58.30 -17.50
CA GLN A 68 43.82 57.64 -16.25
C GLN A 68 42.62 57.01 -15.52
N ASP A 69 41.51 57.74 -15.40
CA ASP A 69 40.30 57.26 -14.73
C ASP A 69 39.66 56.06 -15.45
N LYS A 70 39.79 55.98 -16.78
CA LYS A 70 39.29 54.84 -17.57
C LYS A 70 40.13 53.58 -17.35
N GLU A 71 41.46 53.70 -17.38
CA GLU A 71 42.38 52.57 -17.16
C GLU A 71 42.24 51.97 -15.74
N LEU A 72 42.11 52.83 -14.73
CA LEU A 72 41.92 52.41 -13.33
C LEU A 72 40.60 51.66 -13.11
N LYS A 73 39.52 52.05 -13.81
CA LYS A 73 38.23 51.35 -13.76
C LYS A 73 38.31 49.98 -14.43
N GLN A 74 39.02 49.87 -15.55
CA GLN A 74 39.16 48.62 -16.28
C GLN A 74 39.93 47.55 -15.47
N LEU A 75 41.02 47.93 -14.80
CA LEU A 75 41.78 47.05 -13.92
C LEU A 75 40.97 46.59 -12.69
N LYS A 76 40.18 47.48 -12.09
CA LYS A 76 39.30 47.13 -10.96
C LYS A 76 38.23 46.12 -11.36
N ASN A 77 37.69 46.23 -12.58
CA ASN A 77 36.68 45.29 -13.08
C ASN A 77 37.29 43.91 -13.34
N GLN A 78 38.45 43.84 -14.00
CA GLN A 78 39.15 42.58 -14.26
C GLN A 78 39.48 41.81 -12.96
N ASN A 79 39.87 42.51 -11.90
CA ASN A 79 40.18 41.85 -10.62
C ASN A 79 38.91 41.31 -9.92
N LYS A 80 37.77 42.00 -10.06
CA LYS A 80 36.47 41.50 -9.55
C LYS A 80 35.99 40.27 -10.32
N ASP A 81 36.16 40.27 -11.64
CA ASP A 81 35.76 39.14 -12.49
C ASP A 81 36.62 37.90 -12.20
N ALA A 82 37.93 38.07 -12.00
CA ALA A 82 38.82 37.00 -11.58
C ALA A 82 38.42 36.41 -10.21
N ARG A 83 38.09 37.27 -9.23
CA ARG A 83 37.65 36.81 -7.89
C ARG A 83 36.31 36.08 -7.93
N ARG A 84 35.38 36.52 -8.79
CA ARG A 84 34.09 35.87 -8.99
C ARG A 84 34.25 34.47 -9.59
N LEU A 85 35.16 34.31 -10.55
CA LEU A 85 35.42 33.02 -11.18
C LEU A 85 36.01 32.01 -10.18
N GLU A 86 36.88 32.46 -9.28
CA GLU A 86 37.50 31.61 -8.26
C GLU A 86 36.48 31.13 -7.21
N LEU A 87 35.63 32.03 -6.72
CA LEU A 87 34.56 31.66 -5.79
C LEU A 87 33.54 30.70 -6.43
N GLN A 88 33.28 30.83 -7.74
CA GLN A 88 32.42 29.89 -8.45
C GLN A 88 33.02 28.48 -8.47
N ARG A 89 34.33 28.36 -8.70
CA ARG A 89 35.01 27.05 -8.65
C ARG A 89 34.97 26.42 -7.26
N GLU A 90 35.13 27.21 -6.20
CA GLU A 90 35.01 26.72 -4.82
C GLU A 90 33.59 26.23 -4.51
N ILE A 91 32.57 26.97 -4.96
CA ILE A 91 31.16 26.56 -4.82
C ILE A 91 30.91 25.25 -5.55
N ASP A 92 31.35 25.15 -6.80
CA ASP A 92 31.17 23.95 -7.62
C ASP A 92 31.88 22.74 -6.97
N ALA A 93 33.10 22.94 -6.43
CA ALA A 93 33.83 21.90 -5.72
C ALA A 93 33.08 21.44 -4.45
N LEU A 94 32.61 22.38 -3.62
CA LEU A 94 31.84 22.05 -2.41
C LEU A 94 30.52 21.35 -2.74
N GLN A 95 29.84 21.74 -3.82
CA GLN A 95 28.63 21.06 -4.28
C GLN A 95 28.91 19.61 -4.68
N THR A 96 30.04 19.33 -5.34
CA THR A 96 30.42 17.95 -5.66
C THR A 96 30.72 17.11 -4.42
N GLU A 97 31.37 17.69 -3.40
CA GLU A 97 31.66 17.01 -2.14
C GLU A 97 30.38 16.71 -1.35
N LEU A 98 29.43 17.66 -1.32
CA LEU A 98 28.13 17.50 -0.66
C LEU A 98 27.33 16.36 -1.31
N ASN A 99 27.27 16.30 -2.64
CA ASN A 99 26.63 15.21 -3.37
C ASN A 99 27.29 13.84 -3.09
N GLN A 100 28.62 13.81 -2.93
CA GLN A 100 29.34 12.57 -2.56
C GLN A 100 29.02 12.12 -1.13
N LEU A 101 28.76 13.05 -0.21
CA LEU A 101 28.36 12.73 1.16
C LEU A 101 26.91 12.24 1.21
N ASP A 102 25.99 12.89 0.51
CA ASP A 102 24.59 12.47 0.45
C ASP A 102 24.44 11.05 -0.13
N THR A 103 25.20 10.73 -1.20
CA THR A 103 25.20 9.37 -1.76
C THR A 103 25.77 8.33 -0.79
N LYS A 104 26.76 8.68 0.04
CA LYS A 104 27.27 7.79 1.09
C LYS A 104 26.26 7.60 2.21
N ILE A 105 25.59 8.66 2.65
CA ILE A 105 24.56 8.61 3.69
C ILE A 105 23.42 7.71 3.23
N SER A 106 22.89 7.96 2.04
CA SER A 106 21.78 7.18 1.48
C SER A 106 22.12 5.70 1.36
N ARG A 107 23.36 5.36 0.95
CA ARG A 107 23.84 3.97 0.91
C ARG A 107 23.91 3.32 2.30
N VAL A 108 24.33 4.06 3.33
CA VAL A 108 24.39 3.56 4.71
C VAL A 108 22.98 3.38 5.27
N GLU A 109 22.06 4.29 4.98
CA GLU A 109 20.64 4.18 5.37
C GLU A 109 19.98 2.94 4.76
N ASP A 110 20.20 2.68 3.47
CA ASP A 110 19.69 1.48 2.79
C ASP A 110 20.25 0.18 3.39
N GLN A 111 21.54 0.18 3.74
CA GLN A 111 22.18 -0.94 4.43
C GLN A 111 21.58 -1.16 5.83
N LEU A 112 21.39 -0.07 6.58
CA LEU A 112 20.82 -0.13 7.93
C LEU A 112 19.37 -0.64 7.91
N ALA A 113 18.55 -0.16 6.96
CA ALA A 113 17.18 -0.61 6.78
C ALA A 113 17.10 -2.09 6.38
N THR A 114 18.11 -2.59 5.64
CA THR A 114 18.19 -4.00 5.26
C THR A 114 18.59 -4.87 6.45
N GLU A 115 19.56 -4.44 7.25
CA GLU A 115 19.93 -5.14 8.49
C GLU A 115 18.80 -5.12 9.51
N GLU A 116 18.07 -4.02 9.66
CA GLU A 116 16.90 -3.94 10.56
C GLU A 116 15.80 -4.93 10.14
N ARG A 117 15.51 -5.01 8.83
CA ARG A 117 14.58 -6.02 8.29
C ARG A 117 15.06 -7.45 8.57
N ASN A 118 16.35 -7.72 8.40
CA ASN A 118 16.93 -9.04 8.67
C ASN A 118 16.88 -9.40 10.16
N VAL A 119 17.19 -8.46 11.05
CA VAL A 119 17.12 -8.67 12.51
C VAL A 119 15.69 -8.90 12.94
N ASN A 120 14.73 -8.15 12.40
CA ASN A 120 13.32 -8.34 12.74
C ASN A 120 12.80 -9.70 12.25
N GLY A 121 13.12 -10.10 11.02
CA GLY A 121 12.78 -11.44 10.51
C GLY A 121 13.40 -12.56 11.34
N ASN A 122 14.69 -12.46 11.68
CA ASN A 122 15.36 -13.44 12.54
C ASN A 122 14.75 -13.51 13.95
N TRP A 123 14.24 -12.39 14.47
CA TRP A 123 13.57 -12.36 15.77
C TRP A 123 12.20 -13.03 15.72
N GLU A 124 11.42 -12.80 14.66
CA GLU A 124 10.14 -13.46 14.42
C GLU A 124 10.33 -14.99 14.29
N ASP A 125 11.30 -15.43 13.49
CA ASP A 125 11.64 -16.85 13.33
C ASP A 125 12.10 -17.50 14.65
N PHE A 126 12.89 -16.78 15.45
CA PHE A 126 13.33 -17.24 16.76
C PHE A 126 12.17 -17.40 17.74
N MET A 127 11.26 -16.42 17.76
CA MET A 127 10.07 -16.44 18.61
C MET A 127 9.10 -17.54 18.19
N GLU A 128 8.87 -17.73 16.88
CA GLU A 128 8.04 -18.81 16.36
C GLU A 128 8.65 -20.18 16.68
N SER A 129 9.96 -20.35 16.47
CA SER A 129 10.68 -21.60 16.79
C SER A 129 10.61 -21.99 18.26
N ARG A 130 10.49 -21.02 19.18
CA ARG A 130 10.32 -21.28 20.62
C ARG A 130 8.88 -21.46 21.07
N HIS A 131 7.95 -20.66 20.55
CA HIS A 131 6.56 -20.69 21.01
C HIS A 131 5.75 -21.80 20.36
N ARG A 132 5.99 -22.10 19.08
CA ARG A 132 5.24 -23.11 18.33
C ARG A 132 5.34 -24.51 18.95
N PRO A 133 6.50 -25.02 19.39
CA PRO A 133 6.57 -26.34 20.04
C PRO A 133 5.79 -26.37 21.35
N ILE A 134 5.90 -25.32 22.18
CA ILE A 134 5.22 -25.25 23.49
C ILE A 134 3.70 -25.19 23.32
N LEU A 135 3.20 -24.42 22.34
CA LEU A 135 1.79 -24.34 22.01
C LEU A 135 1.27 -25.66 21.42
N LEU A 136 2.04 -26.29 20.55
CA LEU A 136 1.67 -27.59 19.97
C LEU A 136 1.71 -28.72 21.01
N ASP A 137 2.67 -28.71 21.94
CA ASP A 137 2.78 -29.69 23.01
C ASP A 137 1.65 -29.51 24.04
N SER A 138 1.35 -28.27 24.43
CA SER A 138 0.20 -27.99 25.31
C SER A 138 -1.14 -28.33 24.65
N PHE A 139 -1.28 -28.06 23.35
CA PHE A 139 -2.46 -28.46 22.58
C PHE A 139 -2.55 -29.99 22.46
N ARG A 140 -1.45 -30.67 22.15
CA ARG A 140 -1.36 -32.14 22.08
C ARG A 140 -1.70 -32.76 23.42
N GLN A 141 -1.19 -32.20 24.51
CA GLN A 141 -1.49 -32.65 25.87
C GLN A 141 -2.97 -32.48 26.17
N ARG A 142 -3.56 -31.31 25.90
CA ARG A 142 -5.00 -31.07 26.07
C ARG A 142 -5.85 -32.05 25.25
N CYS A 143 -5.51 -32.27 23.99
CA CYS A 143 -6.20 -33.25 23.15
C CYS A 143 -6.04 -34.68 23.67
N SER A 144 -4.89 -35.02 24.25
CA SER A 144 -4.69 -36.33 24.89
C SER A 144 -5.51 -36.47 26.16
N GLU A 145 -5.59 -35.42 26.98
CA GLU A 145 -6.40 -35.38 28.20
C GLU A 145 -7.90 -35.47 27.87
N GLU A 146 -8.38 -34.67 26.90
CA GLU A 146 -9.75 -34.74 26.40
C GLU A 146 -10.07 -36.11 25.79
N ARG A 147 -9.15 -36.69 25.01
CA ARG A 147 -9.32 -38.05 24.47
C ARG A 147 -9.36 -39.11 25.57
N ASN A 148 -8.56 -38.97 26.64
CA ASN A 148 -8.58 -39.89 27.77
C ASN A 148 -9.89 -39.78 28.55
N VAL A 149 -10.41 -38.56 28.76
CA VAL A 149 -11.72 -38.33 29.38
C VAL A 149 -12.83 -38.94 28.51
N LEU A 150 -12.79 -38.71 27.19
CA LEU A 150 -13.75 -39.31 26.27
C LEU A 150 -13.62 -40.83 26.19
N LEU A 151 -12.42 -41.39 26.29
CA LEU A 151 -12.20 -42.84 26.35
C LEU A 151 -12.71 -43.43 27.66
N GLU A 152 -12.53 -42.76 28.80
CA GLU A 152 -13.13 -43.13 30.08
C GLU A 152 -14.66 -43.07 30.00
N ASP A 153 -15.23 -42.00 29.44
CA ASP A 153 -16.67 -41.88 29.23
C ASP A 153 -17.19 -42.96 28.27
N THR A 154 -16.45 -43.25 27.20
CA THR A 154 -16.78 -44.32 26.24
C THR A 154 -16.64 -45.71 26.87
N HIS A 155 -15.69 -45.90 27.80
CA HIS A 155 -15.53 -47.14 28.55
C HIS A 155 -16.65 -47.30 29.58
N VAL A 156 -17.07 -46.24 30.27
CA VAL A 156 -18.22 -46.21 31.19
C VAL A 156 -19.52 -46.51 30.44
N ILE A 157 -19.73 -45.88 29.27
CA ILE A 157 -20.84 -46.15 28.36
C ILE A 157 -20.71 -47.57 27.76
N GLY A 158 -19.50 -48.07 27.52
CA GLY A 158 -19.18 -49.44 27.08
C GLY A 158 -19.52 -50.51 28.12
N THR A 159 -19.26 -50.26 29.40
CA THR A 159 -19.73 -51.12 30.49
C THR A 159 -21.25 -51.09 30.64
N GLN A 160 -21.93 -50.00 30.24
CA GLN A 160 -23.40 -49.99 30.08
C GLN A 160 -23.87 -50.68 28.79
N ARG A 161 -23.05 -50.74 27.72
CA ARG A 161 -23.32 -51.51 26.49
C ARG A 161 -23.32 -53.03 26.72
N LEU A 162 -22.49 -53.54 27.64
CA LEU A 162 -22.38 -54.97 27.97
C LEU A 162 -23.61 -55.55 28.69
N LEU A 163 -24.48 -54.71 29.26
CA LEU A 163 -25.77 -55.15 29.82
C LEU A 163 -26.86 -55.39 28.76
N PHE A 164 -26.62 -55.04 27.48
CA PHE A 164 -27.61 -55.23 26.40
C PHE A 164 -27.04 -55.86 25.11
N HIS A 165 -25.77 -56.29 25.09
CA HIS A 165 -25.17 -56.99 23.94
C HIS A 165 -24.92 -58.49 24.18
N SER A 166 -25.56 -59.09 25.19
CA SER A 166 -25.73 -60.54 25.18
C SER A 166 -27.08 -60.83 24.50
N ASP A 167 -26.97 -61.43 23.32
CA ASP A 167 -28.03 -62.05 22.52
C ASP A 167 -28.88 -61.11 21.64
N SER A 168 -28.49 -60.97 20.36
CA SER A 168 -29.34 -61.42 19.24
C SER A 168 -28.66 -61.15 17.89
N GLU A 169 -27.92 -62.14 17.40
CA GLU A 169 -27.77 -62.37 15.95
C GLU A 169 -29.07 -63.00 15.42
N ALA A 170 -30.19 -62.24 15.38
CA ALA A 170 -31.42 -62.66 14.73
C ALA A 170 -32.37 -61.48 14.38
N GLY A 171 -32.27 -61.00 13.14
CA GLY A 171 -33.42 -60.92 12.21
C GLY A 171 -34.45 -59.78 12.26
N ALA A 172 -34.59 -58.94 13.30
CA ALA A 172 -35.58 -57.84 13.25
C ALA A 172 -35.15 -56.59 14.05
N ASP A 173 -35.24 -55.41 13.41
CA ASP A 173 -35.03 -54.14 14.09
C ASP A 173 -36.11 -53.94 15.19
N PRO A 174 -35.75 -53.47 16.41
CA PRO A 174 -36.72 -53.21 17.47
C PRO A 174 -37.82 -52.25 17.05
N LEU A 175 -39.07 -52.48 17.48
CA LEU A 175 -40.24 -51.67 17.10
C LEU A 175 -40.06 -50.17 17.41
N VAL A 176 -39.40 -49.82 18.52
CA VAL A 176 -39.06 -48.43 18.86
C VAL A 176 -38.12 -47.79 17.82
N LEU A 177 -37.19 -48.58 17.26
CA LEU A 177 -36.24 -48.11 16.25
C LEU A 177 -36.94 -47.87 14.91
N VAL A 178 -37.90 -48.74 14.54
CA VAL A 178 -38.75 -48.56 13.35
C VAL A 178 -39.60 -47.29 13.47
N ASN A 179 -40.32 -47.13 14.58
CA ASN A 179 -41.19 -45.96 14.80
C ASN A 179 -40.41 -44.63 14.81
N VAL A 180 -39.25 -44.60 15.46
CA VAL A 180 -38.40 -43.39 15.47
C VAL A 180 -37.83 -43.11 14.08
N ARG A 181 -37.46 -44.15 13.32
CA ARG A 181 -36.98 -44.01 11.93
C ARG A 181 -38.06 -43.45 11.00
N GLU A 182 -39.29 -43.93 11.11
CA GLU A 182 -40.42 -43.46 10.32
C GLU A 182 -40.69 -41.98 10.60
N LEU A 183 -40.75 -41.56 11.86
CA LEU A 183 -40.91 -40.16 12.25
C LEU A 183 -39.81 -39.25 11.71
N CYS A 184 -38.55 -39.72 11.74
CA CYS A 184 -37.43 -39.00 11.16
C CYS A 184 -37.55 -38.91 9.63
N SER A 185 -37.93 -39.99 8.97
CA SER A 185 -38.10 -40.05 7.51
C SER A 185 -39.23 -39.15 7.03
N GLU A 186 -40.40 -39.18 7.69
CA GLU A 186 -41.52 -38.28 7.39
C GLU A 186 -41.11 -36.81 7.48
N ARG A 187 -40.31 -36.46 8.49
CA ARG A 187 -39.81 -35.10 8.67
C ARG A 187 -38.86 -34.67 7.56
N VAL A 188 -37.97 -35.57 7.13
CA VAL A 188 -37.03 -35.32 6.03
C VAL A 188 -37.78 -35.16 4.70
N LEU A 189 -38.75 -36.03 4.42
CA LEU A 189 -39.58 -35.95 3.21
C LEU A 189 -40.39 -34.65 3.15
N PHE A 190 -40.91 -34.18 4.29
CA PHE A 190 -41.57 -32.88 4.37
C PHE A 190 -40.62 -31.72 4.01
N PHE A 191 -39.40 -31.70 4.57
CA PHE A 191 -38.42 -30.66 4.25
C PHE A 191 -37.93 -30.72 2.80
N GLN A 192 -37.76 -31.91 2.23
CA GLN A 192 -37.43 -32.09 0.82
C GLN A 192 -38.56 -31.57 -0.09
N GLY A 193 -39.83 -31.83 0.26
CA GLY A 193 -40.98 -31.31 -0.46
C GLY A 193 -41.04 -29.78 -0.44
N LEU A 194 -40.74 -29.15 0.70
CA LEU A 194 -40.63 -27.68 0.80
C LEU A 194 -39.50 -27.14 -0.07
N LEU A 195 -38.31 -27.75 -0.01
CA LEU A 195 -37.16 -27.30 -0.81
C LEU A 195 -37.41 -27.45 -2.31
N GLN A 196 -38.03 -28.55 -2.75
CA GLN A 196 -38.38 -28.76 -4.16
C GLN A 196 -39.47 -27.82 -4.65
N SER A 197 -40.40 -27.40 -3.78
CA SER A 197 -41.42 -26.39 -4.13
C SER A 197 -40.83 -25.00 -4.33
N GLU A 198 -39.74 -24.65 -3.64
CA GLU A 198 -39.03 -23.37 -3.81
C GLU A 198 -38.15 -23.36 -5.07
N LEU A 199 -37.65 -24.54 -5.50
CA LEU A 199 -36.76 -24.67 -6.67
C LEU A 199 -37.52 -24.85 -8.00
N ASN A 200 -38.77 -25.34 -7.98
CA ASN A 200 -39.58 -25.56 -9.17
C ASN A 200 -40.45 -24.33 -9.49
N VAL A 201 -40.37 -23.83 -10.74
CA VAL A 201 -41.12 -22.64 -11.24
C VAL A 201 -42.65 -22.90 -11.39
N ASN A 202 -43.14 -24.10 -11.08
CA ASN A 202 -44.54 -24.48 -11.25
C ASN A 202 -45.35 -24.31 -9.95
N PRO A 203 -46.36 -23.40 -9.91
CA PRO A 203 -47.11 -23.05 -8.70
C PRO A 203 -48.09 -24.13 -8.19
N SER A 204 -48.16 -25.29 -8.84
CA SER A 204 -49.11 -26.37 -8.51
C SER A 204 -48.67 -27.28 -7.36
N THR A 205 -47.47 -27.10 -6.82
CA THR A 205 -46.89 -27.94 -5.74
C THR A 205 -46.60 -27.18 -4.44
N GLU A 206 -46.96 -25.90 -4.34
CA GLU A 206 -46.75 -25.13 -3.13
C GLU A 206 -47.73 -25.54 -2.02
N PHE A 207 -47.18 -26.01 -0.89
CA PHE A 207 -47.97 -26.23 0.31
C PHE A 207 -48.60 -24.92 0.78
N THR A 208 -49.93 -24.90 0.89
CA THR A 208 -50.66 -23.78 1.53
C THR A 208 -50.30 -23.71 3.02
N HIS A 209 -50.43 -22.51 3.60
CA HIS A 209 -50.16 -22.28 5.03
C HIS A 209 -50.89 -23.29 5.94
N GLU A 210 -52.17 -23.57 5.65
CA GLU A 210 -52.96 -24.52 6.43
C GLU A 210 -52.49 -25.97 6.29
N GLN A 211 -52.05 -26.38 5.09
CA GLN A 211 -51.47 -27.71 4.90
C GLN A 211 -50.13 -27.85 5.66
N ARG A 212 -49.27 -26.83 5.66
CA ARG A 212 -48.01 -26.84 6.44
C ARG A 212 -48.31 -26.99 7.94
N LYS A 213 -49.29 -26.25 8.44
CA LYS A 213 -49.72 -26.31 9.84
C LYS A 213 -50.29 -27.68 10.20
N ALA A 214 -51.10 -28.27 9.34
CA ALA A 214 -51.67 -29.61 9.53
C ALA A 214 -50.58 -30.70 9.59
N VAL A 215 -49.58 -30.65 8.71
CA VAL A 215 -48.45 -31.61 8.71
C VAL A 215 -47.61 -31.49 9.98
N ILE A 216 -47.33 -30.26 10.44
CA ILE A 216 -46.59 -30.04 11.70
C ILE A 216 -47.38 -30.58 12.90
N GLN A 217 -48.70 -30.34 12.95
CA GLN A 217 -49.55 -30.85 14.01
C GLN A 217 -49.63 -32.39 14.01
N HIS A 218 -49.76 -32.99 12.83
CA HIS A 218 -49.76 -34.45 12.66
C HIS A 218 -48.45 -35.06 13.17
N TRP A 219 -47.31 -34.53 12.72
CA TRP A 219 -45.99 -35.01 13.14
C TRP A 219 -45.78 -34.85 14.66
N THR A 220 -46.20 -33.73 15.23
CA THR A 220 -46.10 -33.48 16.68
C THR A 220 -46.93 -34.49 17.47
N SER A 221 -48.15 -34.78 17.04
CA SER A 221 -49.01 -35.81 17.63
C SER A 221 -48.39 -37.21 17.54
N ALA A 222 -47.77 -37.54 16.41
CA ALA A 222 -47.10 -38.82 16.20
C ALA A 222 -45.85 -38.98 17.10
N VAL A 223 -45.07 -37.90 17.30
CA VAL A 223 -43.96 -37.86 18.27
C VAL A 223 -44.46 -38.09 19.70
N GLU A 224 -45.54 -37.42 20.10
CA GLU A 224 -46.12 -37.63 21.41
C GLU A 224 -46.59 -39.07 21.61
N ASN A 225 -47.18 -39.70 20.58
CA ASN A 225 -47.56 -41.11 20.64
C ASN A 225 -46.37 -42.05 20.81
N VAL A 226 -45.25 -41.80 20.13
CA VAL A 226 -44.02 -42.59 20.32
C VAL A 226 -43.45 -42.41 21.73
N LEU A 227 -43.45 -41.19 22.27
CA LEU A 227 -43.00 -40.92 23.65
C LEU A 227 -43.92 -41.52 24.72
N ARG A 228 -45.22 -41.68 24.44
CA ARG A 228 -46.17 -42.39 25.32
C ARG A 228 -46.02 -43.91 25.24
N SER A 229 -45.72 -44.42 24.05
CA SER A 229 -45.70 -45.87 23.77
C SER A 229 -44.40 -46.55 24.15
N HIS A 230 -43.30 -45.79 24.29
CA HIS A 230 -41.96 -46.33 24.57
C HIS A 230 -41.29 -45.57 25.73
N PRO A 231 -40.57 -46.27 26.63
CA PRO A 231 -39.75 -45.65 27.66
C PRO A 231 -38.71 -44.67 27.07
N PRO A 232 -38.44 -43.52 27.73
CA PRO A 232 -37.51 -42.51 27.21
C PRO A 232 -36.10 -43.04 26.91
N ASN A 233 -35.59 -43.99 27.70
CA ASN A 233 -34.30 -44.62 27.47
C ASN A 233 -34.26 -45.45 26.18
N GLN A 234 -35.38 -46.09 25.80
CA GLN A 234 -35.48 -46.85 24.55
C GLN A 234 -35.54 -45.91 23.33
N VAL A 235 -36.27 -44.81 23.44
CA VAL A 235 -36.33 -43.77 22.38
C VAL A 235 -34.95 -43.12 22.18
N LEU A 236 -34.25 -42.79 23.27
CA LEU A 236 -32.88 -42.25 23.21
C LEU A 236 -31.90 -43.25 22.58
N SER A 237 -32.01 -44.53 22.94
CA SER A 237 -31.17 -45.59 22.35
C SER A 237 -31.44 -45.77 20.86
N ALA A 238 -32.71 -45.71 20.44
CA ALA A 238 -33.10 -45.76 19.04
C ALA A 238 -32.55 -44.57 18.24
N LEU A 239 -32.65 -43.35 18.78
CA LEU A 239 -32.06 -42.16 18.18
C LEU A 239 -30.53 -42.30 18.05
N GLN A 240 -29.85 -42.74 19.10
CA GLN A 240 -28.40 -42.94 19.08
C GLN A 240 -27.96 -43.97 18.03
N ALA A 241 -28.70 -45.08 17.90
CA ALA A 241 -28.43 -46.09 16.87
C ALA A 241 -28.65 -45.55 15.46
N LEU A 242 -29.71 -44.78 15.22
CA LEU A 242 -29.99 -44.15 13.92
C LEU A 242 -28.93 -43.10 13.58
N THR A 243 -28.52 -42.26 14.53
CA THR A 243 -27.46 -41.27 14.34
C THR A 243 -26.13 -41.93 14.01
N SER A 244 -25.78 -43.02 14.71
CA SER A 244 -24.54 -43.77 14.44
C SER A 244 -24.55 -44.39 13.04
N ARG A 245 -25.68 -44.97 12.61
CA ARG A 245 -25.84 -45.51 11.24
C ARG A 245 -25.72 -44.40 10.18
N GLN A 246 -26.32 -43.24 10.42
CA GLN A 246 -26.23 -42.09 9.49
C GLN A 246 -24.84 -41.48 9.45
N GLN A 247 -24.10 -41.47 10.56
CA GLN A 247 -22.73 -41.00 10.61
C GLN A 247 -21.82 -41.85 9.71
N VAL A 248 -21.91 -43.18 9.82
CA VAL A 248 -21.14 -44.10 8.96
C VAL A 248 -21.48 -43.87 7.48
N ALA A 249 -22.77 -43.78 7.15
CA ALA A 249 -23.20 -43.51 5.77
C ALA A 249 -22.72 -42.15 5.24
N LEU A 250 -22.60 -41.14 6.11
CA LEU A 250 -22.06 -39.83 5.75
C LEU A 250 -20.55 -39.88 5.54
N GLU A 251 -19.81 -40.57 6.43
CA GLU A 251 -18.36 -40.79 6.30
C GLU A 251 -18.03 -41.54 5.00
N GLU A 252 -18.81 -42.56 4.64
CA GLU A 252 -18.68 -43.27 3.35
C GLU A 252 -18.93 -42.35 2.15
N LYS A 253 -19.97 -41.51 2.21
CA LYS A 253 -20.26 -40.53 1.15
C LYS A 253 -19.15 -39.48 1.03
N ILE A 254 -18.65 -38.96 2.15
CA ILE A 254 -17.54 -38.00 2.17
C ILE A 254 -16.27 -38.64 1.59
N ALA A 255 -15.98 -39.89 1.95
CA ALA A 255 -14.84 -40.62 1.39
C ALA A 255 -14.99 -40.91 -0.11
N ALA A 256 -16.23 -41.03 -0.60
CA ALA A 256 -16.52 -41.21 -2.03
C ALA A 256 -16.50 -39.90 -2.84
N LEU A 257 -16.56 -38.73 -2.19
CA LEU A 257 -16.48 -37.44 -2.87
C LEU A 257 -15.06 -37.21 -3.39
N ASN A 258 -14.94 -36.98 -4.69
CA ASN A 258 -13.69 -36.57 -5.32
C ASN A 258 -13.87 -35.17 -5.90
N VAL A 259 -13.71 -34.17 -5.02
CA VAL A 259 -13.89 -32.75 -5.36
C VAL A 259 -13.00 -32.33 -6.52
N GLU A 260 -11.79 -32.89 -6.63
CA GLU A 260 -10.85 -32.55 -7.72
C GLU A 260 -11.38 -33.02 -9.08
N ARG A 261 -11.94 -34.24 -9.16
CA ARG A 261 -12.60 -34.74 -10.37
C ARG A 261 -13.87 -33.93 -10.67
N ASP A 262 -14.73 -33.73 -9.67
CA ASP A 262 -16.03 -33.05 -9.88
C ASP A 262 -15.83 -31.60 -10.34
N VAL A 263 -14.80 -30.92 -9.85
CA VAL A 263 -14.41 -29.57 -10.26
C VAL A 263 -13.78 -29.56 -11.66
N SER A 264 -12.97 -30.58 -11.98
CA SER A 264 -12.39 -30.75 -13.31
C SER A 264 -13.46 -31.00 -14.39
N ASP A 265 -14.48 -31.80 -14.09
CA ASP A 265 -15.62 -32.06 -14.99
C ASP A 265 -16.42 -30.79 -15.28
N LEU A 266 -16.38 -29.80 -14.37
CA LEU A 266 -16.99 -28.48 -14.54
C LEU A 266 -16.09 -27.48 -15.28
N GLY A 267 -14.88 -27.86 -15.68
CA GLY A 267 -13.93 -26.99 -16.40
C GLY A 267 -13.09 -26.09 -15.49
N PHE A 268 -12.99 -26.43 -14.21
CA PHE A 268 -12.20 -25.68 -13.23
C PHE A 268 -11.09 -26.57 -12.63
N ARG A 269 -10.03 -25.95 -12.14
CA ARG A 269 -8.95 -26.59 -11.37
C ARG A 269 -8.94 -25.97 -9.98
N TYR A 270 -9.01 -26.80 -8.96
CA TYR A 270 -8.95 -26.33 -7.57
C TYR A 270 -7.48 -26.27 -7.12
N GLU A 271 -6.98 -25.08 -6.83
CA GLU A 271 -5.59 -24.87 -6.44
C GLU A 271 -5.51 -23.79 -5.34
N SER A 272 -4.91 -24.13 -4.20
CA SER A 272 -4.68 -23.21 -3.06
C SER A 272 -5.91 -22.38 -2.66
N ASP A 273 -7.02 -23.07 -2.36
CA ASP A 273 -8.32 -22.48 -1.94
C ASP A 273 -9.03 -21.62 -3.01
N HIS A 274 -8.62 -21.70 -4.27
CA HIS A 274 -9.24 -20.97 -5.37
C HIS A 274 -9.62 -21.89 -6.52
N LEU A 275 -10.76 -21.60 -7.16
CA LEU A 275 -11.20 -22.23 -8.40
C LEU A 275 -10.61 -21.46 -9.57
N ILE A 276 -9.71 -22.10 -10.32
CA ILE A 276 -9.11 -21.56 -11.54
C ILE A 276 -9.92 -22.07 -12.71
N ASP A 277 -10.50 -21.18 -13.50
CA ASP A 277 -11.18 -21.54 -14.74
C ASP A 277 -10.13 -21.99 -15.77
N VAL A 278 -10.16 -23.29 -16.12
CA VAL A 278 -9.23 -23.90 -17.08
C VAL A 278 -9.82 -24.00 -18.49
N SER A 279 -11.08 -23.60 -18.67
CA SER A 279 -11.71 -23.57 -19.99
C SER A 279 -11.00 -22.62 -20.98
N ALA A 280 -10.18 -21.70 -20.47
CA ALA A 280 -9.43 -20.71 -21.24
C ALA A 280 -8.02 -21.14 -21.69
N GLU A 281 -7.53 -22.34 -21.31
CA GLU A 281 -6.19 -22.82 -21.74
C GLU A 281 -6.13 -23.17 -23.25
N GLN A 282 -7.26 -23.17 -23.97
CA GLN A 282 -7.33 -23.16 -25.45
C GLN A 282 -7.47 -21.74 -26.03
N LYS A 283 -6.79 -20.75 -25.46
CA LYS A 283 -6.51 -19.50 -26.19
C LYS A 283 -5.44 -19.77 -27.25
N GLU A 284 -5.86 -20.07 -28.48
CA GLU A 284 -5.07 -19.62 -29.63
C GLU A 284 -4.74 -18.14 -29.38
N GLU A 285 -3.45 -17.79 -29.32
CA GLU A 285 -3.01 -16.41 -29.17
C GLU A 285 -3.61 -15.58 -30.31
N LEU A 286 -4.71 -14.90 -30.01
CA LEU A 286 -5.34 -14.00 -30.97
C LEU A 286 -4.32 -12.92 -31.32
N THR A 287 -3.96 -12.85 -32.60
CA THR A 287 -3.00 -11.90 -33.14
C THR A 287 -3.38 -10.49 -32.69
N PRO A 288 -2.46 -9.71 -32.09
CA PRO A 288 -2.76 -8.38 -31.59
C PRO A 288 -3.45 -7.52 -32.65
N VAL A 289 -4.48 -6.77 -32.25
CA VAL A 289 -5.28 -5.90 -33.14
C VAL A 289 -4.39 -4.96 -33.96
N HIS A 290 -3.28 -4.50 -33.37
CA HIS A 290 -2.27 -3.70 -34.06
C HIS A 290 -1.64 -4.45 -35.25
N SER A 291 -1.29 -5.72 -35.09
CA SER A 291 -0.68 -6.53 -36.15
C SER A 291 -1.68 -6.84 -37.27
N LEU A 292 -2.97 -7.05 -36.94
CA LEU A 292 -4.03 -7.22 -37.92
C LEU A 292 -4.27 -5.93 -38.72
N LEU A 293 -4.31 -4.77 -38.05
CA LEU A 293 -4.43 -3.47 -38.70
C LEU A 293 -3.22 -3.17 -39.58
N GLN A 294 -2.02 -3.45 -39.11
CA GLN A 294 -0.79 -3.23 -39.87
C GLN A 294 -0.75 -4.11 -41.13
N SER A 295 -1.08 -5.40 -41.02
CA SER A 295 -1.20 -6.30 -42.18
C SER A 295 -2.25 -5.81 -43.17
N ALA A 296 -3.40 -5.33 -42.69
CA ALA A 296 -4.44 -4.77 -43.56
C ALA A 296 -3.97 -3.48 -44.27
N TRP A 297 -3.20 -2.62 -43.58
CA TRP A 297 -2.62 -1.42 -44.18
C TRP A 297 -1.56 -1.74 -45.24
N GLU A 298 -0.71 -2.74 -45.00
CA GLU A 298 0.30 -3.21 -45.96
C GLU A 298 -0.37 -3.76 -47.24
N GLU A 299 -1.46 -4.52 -47.10
CA GLU A 299 -2.26 -4.99 -48.25
C GLU A 299 -2.92 -3.85 -49.04
N VAL A 300 -3.40 -2.81 -48.35
CA VAL A 300 -3.96 -1.60 -48.97
C VAL A 300 -2.88 -0.84 -49.74
N GLU A 301 -1.72 -0.62 -49.13
CA GLU A 301 -0.60 0.08 -49.76
C GLU A 301 -0.12 -0.65 -51.03
N GLN A 302 0.00 -1.98 -50.95
CA GLN A 302 0.37 -2.81 -52.10
C GLN A 302 -0.69 -2.76 -53.22
N SER A 303 -1.97 -2.77 -52.84
CA SER A 303 -3.08 -2.64 -53.80
C SER A 303 -3.09 -1.28 -54.51
N TYR A 304 -2.77 -0.20 -53.80
CA TYR A 304 -2.63 1.14 -54.38
C TYR A 304 -1.43 1.24 -55.34
N PHE A 305 -0.31 0.62 -54.99
CA PHE A 305 0.88 0.58 -55.84
C PHE A 305 0.59 -0.15 -57.17
N GLU A 306 -0.06 -1.32 -57.12
CA GLU A 306 -0.44 -2.06 -58.31
C GLU A 306 -1.48 -1.32 -59.18
N LEU A 307 -2.42 -0.61 -58.55
CA LEU A 307 -3.41 0.21 -59.26
C LEU A 307 -2.73 1.35 -60.03
N ALA A 308 -1.76 2.03 -59.41
CA ALA A 308 -0.97 3.08 -60.06
C ALA A 308 -0.17 2.54 -61.26
N GLN A 309 0.44 1.36 -61.11
CA GLN A 309 1.18 0.71 -62.20
C GLN A 309 0.25 0.36 -63.38
N THR A 310 -0.95 -0.15 -63.10
CA THR A 310 -1.92 -0.51 -64.13
C THR A 310 -2.46 0.73 -64.85
N ARG A 311 -2.72 1.83 -64.13
CA ARG A 311 -3.11 3.13 -64.72
C ARG A 311 -2.04 3.68 -65.65
N ASN A 312 -0.77 3.64 -65.24
CA ASN A 312 0.34 4.10 -66.07
C ASN A 312 0.43 3.28 -67.37
N ARG A 313 0.28 1.96 -67.27
CA ARG A 313 0.32 1.07 -68.44
C ARG A 313 -0.85 1.30 -69.40
N CYS A 314 -2.05 1.59 -68.89
CA CYS A 314 -3.16 2.05 -69.73
C CYS A 314 -2.85 3.35 -70.46
N GLY A 315 -2.33 4.36 -69.74
CA GLY A 315 -1.98 5.65 -70.35
C GLY A 315 -0.93 5.50 -71.46
N GLN A 316 0.08 4.64 -71.28
CA GLN A 316 1.07 4.33 -72.32
C GLN A 316 0.43 3.72 -73.57
N LEU A 317 -0.42 2.71 -73.39
CA LEU A 317 -1.12 2.05 -74.50
C LEU A 317 -2.11 3.00 -75.22
N GLU A 318 -2.76 3.91 -74.49
CA GLU A 318 -3.60 4.96 -75.09
C GLU A 318 -2.76 5.93 -75.94
N THR A 319 -1.56 6.32 -75.49
CA THR A 319 -0.65 7.16 -76.28
C THR A 319 -0.12 6.43 -77.53
N GLU A 320 0.17 5.13 -77.44
CA GLU A 320 0.56 4.31 -78.59
C GLU A 320 -0.60 4.12 -79.58
N LEU A 321 -1.82 3.90 -79.08
CA LEU A 321 -3.01 3.79 -79.91
C LEU A 321 -3.30 5.10 -80.65
N THR A 322 -3.29 6.23 -79.96
CA THR A 322 -3.55 7.55 -80.56
C THR A 322 -2.49 7.95 -81.58
N THR A 323 -1.22 7.59 -81.37
CA THR A 323 -0.16 7.82 -82.36
C THR A 323 -0.28 6.90 -83.57
N LEU A 324 -0.70 5.63 -83.41
CA LEU A 324 -0.97 4.72 -84.51
C LEU A 324 -2.23 5.09 -85.30
N MET A 325 -3.29 5.55 -84.64
CA MET A 325 -4.50 6.07 -85.28
C MET A 325 -4.17 7.29 -86.15
N ARG A 326 -3.39 8.25 -85.62
CA ARG A 326 -2.94 9.42 -86.37
C ARG A 326 -2.10 9.04 -87.60
N LYS A 327 -1.23 8.04 -87.47
CA LYS A 327 -0.44 7.49 -88.60
C LYS A 327 -1.33 6.81 -89.65
N ALA A 328 -2.36 6.08 -89.21
CA ALA A 328 -3.32 5.41 -90.08
C ALA A 328 -4.23 6.40 -90.83
N GLU A 329 -4.63 7.51 -90.22
CA GLU A 329 -5.41 8.58 -90.87
C GLU A 329 -4.60 9.30 -91.97
N THR A 330 -3.30 9.50 -91.75
CA THR A 330 -2.40 10.08 -92.75
C THR A 330 -2.02 9.13 -93.89
N ALA A 331 -2.21 7.82 -93.72
CA ALA A 331 -1.92 6.80 -94.72
C ALA A 331 -3.22 6.37 -95.42
N HIS A 332 -3.57 7.03 -96.52
CA HIS A 332 -4.69 6.63 -97.39
C HIS A 332 -4.38 5.31 -98.11
N GLY A 333 -4.56 4.18 -97.43
CA GLY A 333 -4.37 2.84 -98.01
C GLY A 333 -4.04 1.76 -96.98
N SER A 334 -5.09 1.12 -96.48
CA SER A 334 -5.13 -0.12 -95.69
C SER A 334 -3.92 -1.08 -95.78
N ASP A 335 -2.94 -0.95 -94.89
CA ASP A 335 -2.05 -2.06 -94.53
C ASP A 335 -2.76 -2.99 -93.52
N PRO A 336 -2.99 -4.28 -93.85
CA PRO A 336 -3.62 -5.23 -92.94
C PRO A 336 -2.88 -5.36 -91.60
N VAL A 337 -1.54 -5.29 -91.60
CA VAL A 337 -0.72 -5.48 -90.39
C VAL A 337 -0.96 -4.35 -89.38
N SER A 338 -1.13 -3.13 -89.86
CA SER A 338 -1.46 -1.96 -89.03
C SER A 338 -2.86 -2.05 -88.40
N ARG A 339 -3.84 -2.63 -89.10
CA ARG A 339 -5.18 -2.89 -88.53
C ARG A 339 -5.15 -3.95 -87.44
N TRP A 340 -4.41 -5.05 -87.63
CA TRP A 340 -4.28 -6.10 -86.62
C TRP A 340 -3.60 -5.57 -85.35
N LYS A 341 -2.58 -4.69 -85.48
CA LYS A 341 -1.95 -4.02 -84.33
C LYS A 341 -2.91 -3.08 -83.60
N LEU A 342 -3.74 -2.32 -84.31
CA LEU A 342 -4.77 -1.47 -83.70
C LEU A 342 -5.81 -2.31 -82.94
N LEU A 343 -6.29 -3.40 -83.54
CA LEU A 343 -7.26 -4.29 -82.89
C LEU A 343 -6.66 -4.96 -81.64
N TYR A 344 -5.39 -5.38 -81.70
CA TYR A 344 -4.67 -5.97 -80.58
C TYR A 344 -4.48 -4.98 -79.42
N LEU A 345 -4.11 -3.73 -79.71
CA LEU A 345 -3.99 -2.68 -78.70
C LEU A 345 -5.34 -2.29 -78.08
N LEU A 346 -6.40 -2.22 -78.87
CA LEU A 346 -7.77 -2.00 -78.40
C LEU A 346 -8.25 -3.12 -77.46
N LEU A 347 -7.98 -4.38 -77.83
CA LEU A 347 -8.35 -5.53 -77.01
C LEU A 347 -7.57 -5.56 -75.68
N ASN A 348 -6.27 -5.24 -75.72
CA ASN A 348 -5.44 -5.12 -74.52
C ASN A 348 -5.91 -3.97 -73.60
N LEU A 349 -6.28 -2.82 -74.17
CA LEU A 349 -6.84 -1.70 -73.42
C LEU A 349 -8.18 -2.07 -72.78
N GLN A 350 -9.06 -2.78 -73.49
CA GLN A 350 -10.32 -3.26 -72.92
C GLN A 350 -10.09 -4.27 -71.78
N CYS A 351 -9.12 -5.18 -71.92
CA CYS A 351 -8.79 -6.14 -70.88
C CYS A 351 -8.20 -5.46 -69.63
N LEU A 352 -7.29 -4.49 -69.82
CA LEU A 352 -6.73 -3.67 -68.74
C LEU A 352 -7.77 -2.74 -68.09
N ALA A 353 -8.71 -2.19 -68.86
CA ALA A 353 -9.82 -1.40 -68.33
C ALA A 353 -10.75 -2.27 -67.46
N ALA A 354 -11.02 -3.51 -67.86
CA ALA A 354 -11.77 -4.47 -67.04
C ALA A 354 -11.01 -4.83 -65.74
N GLN A 355 -9.69 -5.03 -65.81
CA GLN A 355 -8.85 -5.25 -64.62
C GLN A 355 -8.84 -4.01 -63.70
N LEU A 356 -8.76 -2.81 -64.25
CA LEU A 356 -8.86 -1.55 -63.48
C LEU A 356 -10.21 -1.42 -62.80
N HIS A 357 -11.32 -1.70 -63.50
CA HIS A 357 -12.66 -1.69 -62.93
C HIS A 357 -12.80 -2.71 -61.79
N HIS A 358 -12.25 -3.91 -61.96
CA HIS A 358 -12.26 -4.94 -60.92
C HIS A 358 -11.44 -4.53 -59.70
N LYS A 359 -10.23 -3.98 -59.89
CA LYS A 359 -9.37 -3.49 -58.78
C LYS A 359 -9.95 -2.24 -58.10
N LEU A 360 -10.65 -1.37 -58.84
CA LEU A 360 -11.38 -0.23 -58.25
C LEU A 360 -12.59 -0.70 -57.42
N ALA A 361 -13.24 -1.79 -57.83
CA ALA A 361 -14.33 -2.40 -57.05
C ALA A 361 -13.81 -3.07 -55.77
N GLN A 362 -12.65 -3.75 -55.83
CA GLN A 362 -11.99 -4.32 -54.64
C GLN A 362 -11.50 -3.25 -53.67
N SER A 363 -10.88 -2.16 -54.14
CA SER A 363 -10.48 -1.04 -53.26
C SER A 363 -11.68 -0.30 -52.63
N LYS A 364 -12.81 -0.18 -53.36
CA LYS A 364 -14.07 0.33 -52.78
C LYS A 364 -14.68 -0.60 -51.73
N SER A 365 -14.39 -1.91 -51.77
CA SER A 365 -14.81 -2.86 -50.72
C SER A 365 -13.97 -2.76 -49.44
N VAL A 366 -12.77 -2.18 -49.50
CA VAL A 366 -11.89 -1.99 -48.34
C VAL A 366 -12.13 -0.63 -47.67
N VAL A 367 -12.68 0.35 -48.39
CA VAL A 367 -13.17 1.62 -47.83
C VAL A 367 -14.64 1.48 -47.41
N LEU A 368 -14.91 0.61 -46.43
CA LEU A 368 -16.18 0.57 -45.69
C LEU A 368 -16.00 1.28 -44.35
N GLU A 369 -15.70 2.58 -44.38
CA GLU A 369 -15.80 3.44 -43.20
C GLU A 369 -17.26 3.49 -42.69
N ASP A 370 -18.27 3.38 -43.56
CA ASP A 370 -19.69 3.43 -43.15
C ASP A 370 -20.24 2.13 -42.53
N TRP A 371 -19.72 0.95 -42.86
CA TRP A 371 -20.27 -0.31 -42.34
C TRP A 371 -19.76 -0.64 -40.94
N LEU A 372 -18.50 -0.30 -40.64
CA LEU A 372 -17.95 -0.41 -39.29
C LEU A 372 -18.55 0.66 -38.36
N LEU A 373 -18.78 1.89 -38.83
CA LEU A 373 -19.49 2.92 -38.06
C LEU A 373 -20.96 2.57 -37.82
N TYR A 374 -21.67 2.00 -38.80
CA TYR A 374 -23.05 1.57 -38.63
C TYR A 374 -23.19 0.35 -37.70
N LYS A 375 -22.25 -0.60 -37.77
CA LYS A 375 -22.22 -1.76 -36.87
C LYS A 375 -21.84 -1.38 -35.43
N LEU A 376 -20.84 -0.49 -35.26
CA LEU A 376 -20.51 0.09 -33.95
C LEU A 376 -21.66 0.93 -33.39
N PHE A 377 -22.39 1.67 -34.23
CA PHE A 377 -23.55 2.46 -33.81
C PHE A 377 -24.73 1.58 -33.34
N LEU A 378 -25.00 0.46 -34.02
CA LEU A 378 -26.04 -0.50 -33.61
C LEU A 378 -25.67 -1.23 -32.32
N ASP A 379 -24.42 -1.71 -32.18
CA ASP A 379 -23.96 -2.37 -30.95
C ASP A 379 -23.94 -1.40 -29.75
N TYR A 380 -23.63 -0.12 -29.99
CA TYR A 380 -23.69 0.94 -28.96
C TYR A 380 -25.14 1.26 -28.56
N GLN A 381 -26.09 1.21 -29.50
CA GLN A 381 -27.49 1.49 -29.23
C GLN A 381 -28.20 0.35 -28.49
N GLU A 382 -27.90 -0.92 -28.81
CA GLU A 382 -28.35 -2.07 -28.00
C GLU A 382 -27.77 -2.03 -26.57
N SER A 383 -26.48 -1.69 -26.43
CA SER A 383 -25.87 -1.53 -25.11
C SER A 383 -26.48 -0.37 -24.31
N PHE A 384 -26.81 0.73 -24.99
CA PHE A 384 -27.45 1.90 -24.38
C PHE A 384 -28.90 1.60 -23.94
N ASP A 385 -29.67 0.88 -24.76
CA ASP A 385 -31.03 0.47 -24.42
C ASP A 385 -31.03 -0.58 -23.29
N PHE A 386 -30.05 -1.49 -23.26
CA PHE A 386 -29.85 -2.41 -22.13
C PHE A 386 -29.52 -1.66 -20.84
N LEU A 387 -28.58 -0.72 -20.88
CA LEU A 387 -28.23 0.12 -19.72
C LEU A 387 -29.41 0.95 -19.21
N LYS A 388 -30.25 1.44 -20.13
CA LYS A 388 -31.48 2.16 -19.78
C LYS A 388 -32.51 1.24 -19.12
N LEU A 389 -32.65 0.01 -19.59
CA LEU A 389 -33.57 -0.99 -19.04
C LEU A 389 -33.11 -1.50 -17.67
N VAL A 390 -31.80 -1.72 -17.51
CA VAL A 390 -31.17 -2.00 -16.21
C VAL A 390 -31.35 -0.81 -15.26
N GLY A 391 -31.12 0.42 -15.72
CA GLY A 391 -31.35 1.63 -14.94
C GLY A 391 -32.81 1.75 -14.45
N GLN A 392 -33.79 1.48 -15.33
CA GLN A 392 -35.20 1.45 -14.97
C GLN A 392 -35.51 0.33 -13.98
N PHE A 393 -34.97 -0.87 -14.17
CA PHE A 393 -35.15 -1.97 -13.23
C PHE A 393 -34.57 -1.63 -11.85
N VAL A 394 -33.38 -1.04 -11.80
CA VAL A 394 -32.76 -0.58 -10.56
C VAL A 394 -33.63 0.49 -9.89
N GLN A 395 -34.17 1.43 -10.66
CA GLN A 395 -34.95 2.55 -10.14
C GLN A 395 -36.38 2.17 -9.70
N GLU A 396 -37.03 1.25 -10.41
CA GLU A 396 -38.43 0.85 -10.17
C GLU A 396 -38.58 -0.40 -9.29
N LYS A 397 -37.62 -1.33 -9.32
CA LYS A 397 -37.71 -2.61 -8.59
C LYS A 397 -36.76 -2.69 -7.40
N LEU A 398 -35.51 -2.27 -7.55
CA LEU A 398 -34.50 -2.38 -6.48
C LEU A 398 -34.53 -1.18 -5.50
N ASN A 399 -34.58 0.06 -6.00
CA ASN A 399 -34.62 1.29 -5.18
C ASN A 399 -35.73 1.31 -4.12
N PRO A 400 -36.97 0.89 -4.42
CA PRO A 400 -38.02 0.82 -3.40
C PRO A 400 -37.73 -0.22 -2.30
N GLN A 401 -36.97 -1.27 -2.61
CA GLN A 401 -36.59 -2.31 -1.64
C GLN A 401 -35.38 -1.90 -0.79
N PHE A 402 -34.49 -1.04 -1.28
CA PHE A 402 -33.36 -0.55 -0.47
C PHE A 402 -33.83 0.16 0.80
N GLY A 403 -34.94 0.90 0.75
CA GLY A 403 -35.51 1.54 1.94
C GLY A 403 -35.93 0.54 3.03
N SER A 404 -36.57 -0.58 2.65
CA SER A 404 -36.98 -1.62 3.59
C SER A 404 -35.78 -2.41 4.14
N VAL A 405 -34.77 -2.68 3.30
CA VAL A 405 -33.52 -3.36 3.69
C VAL A 405 -32.68 -2.49 4.63
N ILE A 406 -32.53 -1.19 4.33
CA ILE A 406 -31.81 -0.24 5.20
C ILE A 406 -32.53 -0.12 6.55
N LYS A 407 -33.86 -0.06 6.54
CA LYS A 407 -34.66 -0.03 7.76
C LYS A 407 -34.48 -1.30 8.60
N ALA A 408 -34.62 -2.48 7.99
CA ALA A 408 -34.43 -3.77 8.65
C ALA A 408 -32.99 -3.94 9.18
N SER A 409 -31.99 -3.53 8.41
CA SER A 409 -30.58 -3.53 8.82
C SER A 409 -30.32 -2.60 10.01
N SER A 410 -30.90 -1.39 9.99
CA SER A 410 -30.80 -0.43 11.09
C SER A 410 -31.49 -0.95 12.37
N GLU A 411 -32.69 -1.53 12.23
CA GLU A 411 -33.43 -2.15 13.34
C GLU A 411 -32.67 -3.33 13.94
N LEU A 412 -32.11 -4.21 13.10
CA LEU A 412 -31.29 -5.34 13.54
C LEU A 412 -30.02 -4.85 14.26
N ARG A 413 -29.32 -3.85 13.70
CA ARG A 413 -28.14 -3.25 14.33
C ARG A 413 -28.46 -2.67 15.70
N ASN A 414 -29.59 -1.96 15.82
CA ASN A 414 -30.04 -1.37 17.08
C ASN A 414 -30.41 -2.47 18.09
N SER A 415 -31.10 -3.52 17.65
CA SER A 415 -31.45 -4.68 18.47
C SER A 415 -30.21 -5.44 18.97
N VAL A 416 -29.22 -5.69 18.10
CA VAL A 416 -27.94 -6.31 18.46
C VAL A 416 -27.16 -5.42 19.44
N SER A 417 -27.12 -4.11 19.20
CA SER A 417 -26.45 -3.16 20.10
C SER A 417 -27.12 -3.11 21.48
N GLN A 418 -28.45 -3.14 21.51
CA GLN A 418 -29.22 -3.17 22.75
C GLN A 418 -29.09 -4.53 23.47
N GLY A 419 -29.10 -5.64 22.72
CA GLY A 419 -28.83 -6.98 23.22
C GLY A 419 -27.43 -7.09 23.83
N ALA A 420 -26.40 -6.53 23.19
CA ALA A 420 -25.04 -6.46 23.73
C ALA A 420 -24.96 -5.65 25.02
N LYS A 421 -25.64 -4.50 25.09
CA LYS A 421 -25.75 -3.69 26.32
C LYS A 421 -26.44 -4.48 27.45
N HIS A 422 -27.55 -5.14 27.17
CA HIS A 422 -28.23 -5.95 28.18
C HIS A 422 -27.41 -7.17 28.59
N PHE A 423 -26.74 -7.85 27.66
CA PHE A 423 -25.88 -9.00 27.93
C PHE A 423 -24.67 -8.61 28.78
N SER A 424 -24.11 -7.41 28.58
CA SER A 424 -23.03 -6.90 29.44
C SER A 424 -23.47 -6.72 30.91
N CYS A 425 -24.77 -6.56 31.17
CA CYS A 425 -25.34 -6.49 32.51
C CYS A 425 -25.72 -7.87 33.08
N VAL A 426 -25.65 -8.95 32.28
CA VAL A 426 -25.93 -10.31 32.73
C VAL A 426 -24.63 -10.95 33.21
N ALA A 427 -24.54 -11.20 34.52
CA ALA A 427 -23.40 -11.92 35.08
C ALA A 427 -23.32 -13.34 34.48
N LEU A 428 -22.23 -13.66 33.79
CA LEU A 428 -21.99 -14.98 33.18
C LEU A 428 -22.14 -16.14 34.19
N ALA A 429 -21.84 -15.88 35.48
CA ALA A 429 -22.03 -16.81 36.57
C ALA A 429 -23.49 -17.24 36.80
N ALA A 430 -24.47 -16.41 36.42
CA ALA A 430 -25.91 -16.71 36.52
C ALA A 430 -26.42 -17.61 35.37
N LEU A 431 -25.71 -17.62 34.24
CA LEU A 431 -26.04 -18.43 33.06
C LEU A 431 -25.39 -19.82 33.11
N ASN A 432 -24.28 -19.97 33.84
CA ASN A 432 -23.62 -21.25 34.04
C ASN A 432 -24.47 -22.15 34.95
N ARG A 433 -25.00 -23.27 34.43
CA ARG A 433 -25.82 -24.23 35.19
C ARG A 433 -25.14 -25.60 35.20
N ARG A 434 -25.15 -26.27 36.36
CA ARG A 434 -24.63 -27.64 36.52
C ARG A 434 -25.79 -28.61 36.70
N ALA A 435 -25.67 -29.78 36.07
CA ALA A 435 -26.63 -30.87 36.22
C ALA A 435 -26.29 -31.68 37.47
N MET A 436 -27.25 -31.86 38.37
CA MET A 436 -27.11 -32.70 39.55
C MET A 436 -27.70 -34.09 39.29
N LYS A 437 -27.27 -35.10 40.07
CA LYS A 437 -27.88 -36.43 40.03
C LYS A 437 -29.39 -36.29 40.33
N GLY A 438 -30.23 -36.71 39.38
CA GLY A 438 -31.69 -36.50 39.40
C GLY A 438 -32.23 -35.56 38.31
N GLY A 439 -31.36 -35.00 37.45
CA GLY A 439 -31.79 -34.24 36.25
C GLY A 439 -32.08 -32.76 36.48
N GLN A 440 -32.01 -32.28 37.72
CA GLN A 440 -32.20 -30.87 38.06
C GLN A 440 -30.96 -30.04 37.67
N LYS A 441 -31.15 -28.95 36.91
CA LYS A 441 -30.09 -28.02 36.51
C LYS A 441 -30.10 -26.77 37.39
N LEU A 442 -29.11 -26.64 38.27
CA LEU A 442 -28.97 -25.50 39.20
C LEU A 442 -27.90 -24.51 38.70
N PRO A 443 -28.07 -23.20 38.89
CA PRO A 443 -27.01 -22.22 38.64
C PRO A 443 -25.75 -22.55 39.44
N ALA A 444 -24.59 -22.50 38.79
CA ALA A 444 -23.29 -22.80 39.39
C ALA A 444 -22.99 -21.91 40.61
N ALA A 445 -23.47 -20.67 40.60
CA ALA A 445 -23.39 -19.75 41.75
C ALA A 445 -24.09 -20.28 43.02
N GLN A 446 -25.13 -21.11 42.89
CA GLN A 446 -25.85 -21.73 44.02
C GLN A 446 -25.15 -22.98 44.55
N LEU A 447 -24.23 -23.55 43.77
CA LEU A 447 -23.43 -24.74 44.10
C LEU A 447 -22.01 -24.38 44.54
N SER A 448 -21.70 -23.09 44.60
CA SER A 448 -20.36 -22.61 44.92
C SER A 448 -20.01 -22.85 46.39
N ILE A 449 -18.80 -23.38 46.61
CA ILE A 449 -18.15 -23.46 47.92
C ILE A 449 -17.79 -22.10 48.53
N HIS A 450 -18.01 -20.97 47.83
CA HIS A 450 -17.89 -19.61 48.42
C HIS A 450 -18.88 -19.34 49.57
N ARG A 451 -19.70 -20.33 49.93
CA ARG A 451 -20.53 -20.35 51.14
C ARG A 451 -19.85 -20.92 52.39
N ILE A 452 -18.52 -21.08 52.45
CA ILE A 452 -17.83 -21.36 53.72
C ILE A 452 -17.99 -20.14 54.66
N GLN A 453 -19.15 -20.04 55.30
CA GLN A 453 -19.44 -19.09 56.38
C GLN A 453 -18.86 -19.61 57.69
N SER A 454 -17.55 -19.83 57.70
CA SER A 454 -16.80 -20.19 58.91
C SER A 454 -15.98 -18.99 59.35
N SER A 455 -16.13 -18.60 60.61
CA SER A 455 -15.32 -17.54 61.22
C SER A 455 -13.83 -17.89 61.23
N ALA A 456 -13.50 -19.18 61.34
CA ALA A 456 -12.12 -19.66 61.24
C ALA A 456 -11.54 -19.47 59.82
N PHE A 457 -12.36 -19.69 58.79
CA PHE A 457 -11.96 -19.48 57.39
C PHE A 457 -11.72 -17.98 57.09
N HIS A 458 -12.59 -17.09 57.57
CA HIS A 458 -12.40 -15.65 57.41
C HIS A 458 -11.12 -15.15 58.09
N LYS A 459 -10.84 -15.64 59.31
CA LYS A 459 -9.58 -15.34 60.02
C LYS A 459 -8.36 -15.85 59.26
N LEU A 460 -8.45 -17.05 58.68
CA LEU A 460 -7.38 -17.61 57.86
C LEU A 460 -7.13 -16.73 56.63
N CYS A 461 -8.17 -16.39 55.87
CA CYS A 461 -8.05 -15.51 54.71
C CYS A 461 -7.48 -14.14 55.09
N GLN A 462 -7.93 -13.55 56.21
CA GLN A 462 -7.38 -12.29 56.72
C GLN A 462 -5.89 -12.43 57.07
N SER A 463 -5.48 -13.52 57.73
CA SER A 463 -4.09 -13.76 58.13
C SER A 463 -3.14 -13.95 56.94
N LEU A 464 -3.64 -14.54 55.85
CA LEU A 464 -2.90 -14.74 54.60
C LEU A 464 -3.08 -13.59 53.61
N SER A 465 -3.82 -12.54 53.99
CA SER A 465 -4.25 -11.45 53.10
C SER A 465 -4.89 -11.96 51.81
N PHE A 466 -5.63 -13.07 51.90
CA PHE A 466 -6.27 -13.74 50.77
C PHE A 466 -7.66 -13.13 50.51
N PRO A 467 -7.97 -12.67 49.28
CA PRO A 467 -9.25 -12.05 48.99
C PRO A 467 -10.43 -13.03 49.04
N MET A 468 -11.51 -12.66 49.72
CA MET A 468 -12.69 -13.53 49.90
C MET A 468 -13.44 -13.87 48.61
N TYR A 469 -13.19 -13.15 47.52
CA TYR A 469 -13.78 -13.43 46.20
C TYR A 469 -13.00 -14.48 45.40
N MET A 470 -11.81 -14.88 45.85
CA MET A 470 -10.98 -15.89 45.18
C MET A 470 -11.37 -17.31 45.60
N ALA A 471 -11.06 -18.28 44.74
CA ALA A 471 -11.35 -19.70 44.96
C ALA A 471 -10.52 -20.26 46.14
N PRO A 472 -11.12 -20.96 47.14
CA PRO A 472 -10.38 -21.51 48.28
C PRO A 472 -9.20 -22.42 47.92
N GLU A 473 -9.21 -23.03 46.72
CA GLU A 473 -8.13 -23.83 46.17
C GLU A 473 -6.83 -23.01 45.98
N GLU A 474 -6.95 -21.70 45.77
CA GLU A 474 -5.82 -20.76 45.64
C GLU A 474 -5.24 -20.33 46.99
N LEU A 475 -5.80 -20.78 48.12
CA LEU A 475 -5.18 -20.51 49.43
C LEU A 475 -3.81 -21.18 49.56
N TRP A 476 -3.64 -22.34 48.94
CA TRP A 476 -2.38 -23.06 49.01
C TRP A 476 -1.29 -22.39 48.16
N SER A 477 -1.65 -21.89 46.98
CA SER A 477 -0.73 -21.11 46.13
C SER A 477 -0.33 -19.81 46.84
N GLN A 478 -1.30 -19.08 47.43
CA GLN A 478 -1.02 -17.88 48.21
C GLN A 478 -0.11 -18.15 49.42
N ALA A 479 -0.37 -19.22 50.17
CA ALA A 479 0.47 -19.62 51.31
C ALA A 479 1.88 -20.02 50.87
N ALA A 480 2.03 -20.67 49.72
CA ALA A 480 3.33 -21.03 49.16
C ALA A 480 4.15 -19.79 48.75
N VAL A 481 3.50 -18.80 48.12
CA VAL A 481 4.11 -17.52 47.76
C VAL A 481 4.61 -16.78 49.00
N LEU A 482 3.76 -16.62 50.02
CA LEU A 482 4.16 -15.97 51.27
C LEU A 482 5.32 -16.69 51.98
N ARG A 483 5.40 -18.03 51.89
CA ARG A 483 6.54 -18.79 52.42
C ARG A 483 7.82 -18.55 51.63
N LEU A 484 7.73 -18.38 50.32
CA LEU A 484 8.89 -18.03 49.47
C LEU A 484 9.37 -16.61 49.76
N GLU A 485 8.47 -15.65 49.87
CA GLU A 485 8.78 -14.27 50.24
C GLU A 485 9.45 -14.21 51.62
N LEU A 486 8.93 -14.92 52.61
CA LEU A 486 9.54 -14.99 53.94
C LEU A 486 10.94 -15.61 53.90
N ARG A 487 11.18 -16.64 53.08
CA ARG A 487 12.54 -17.19 52.88
C ARG A 487 13.47 -16.17 52.23
N HIS A 488 12.98 -15.44 51.23
CA HIS A 488 13.74 -14.40 50.54
C HIS A 488 14.13 -13.27 51.51
N LEU A 489 13.17 -12.75 52.28
CA LEU A 489 13.39 -11.70 53.27
C LEU A 489 14.37 -12.15 54.36
N ARG A 490 14.27 -13.40 54.84
CA ARG A 490 15.25 -13.96 55.79
C ARG A 490 16.65 -14.02 55.20
N ARG A 491 16.79 -14.40 53.93
CA ARG A 491 18.08 -14.42 53.25
C ARG A 491 18.66 -13.02 53.08
N LEU A 492 17.83 -12.04 52.72
CA LEU A 492 18.25 -10.64 52.64
C LEU A 492 18.71 -10.11 54.00
N LEU A 493 17.95 -10.37 55.07
CA LEU A 493 18.35 -9.99 56.43
C LEU A 493 19.67 -10.65 56.85
N GLN A 494 19.86 -11.92 56.51
CA GLN A 494 21.11 -12.63 56.77
C GLN A 494 22.28 -11.96 56.04
N LEU A 495 22.16 -11.73 54.73
CA LEU A 495 23.20 -11.07 53.93
C LEU A 495 23.50 -9.67 54.45
N PHE A 496 22.47 -8.92 54.87
CA PHE A 496 22.64 -7.61 55.47
C PHE A 496 23.40 -7.68 56.80
N SER A 497 23.09 -8.66 57.64
CA SER A 497 23.81 -8.89 58.90
C SER A 497 25.26 -9.32 58.69
N GLU A 498 25.52 -10.18 57.69
CA GLU A 498 26.86 -10.64 57.32
C GLU A 498 27.69 -9.47 56.76
N SER A 499 27.13 -8.70 55.83
CA SER A 499 27.76 -7.50 55.27
C SER A 499 28.03 -6.43 56.33
N SER A 500 27.09 -6.21 57.24
CA SER A 500 27.27 -5.28 58.36
C SER A 500 28.38 -5.74 59.31
N ALA A 501 28.44 -7.04 59.62
CA ALA A 501 29.51 -7.61 60.44
C ALA A 501 30.88 -7.53 59.75
N ASP A 502 30.94 -7.72 58.44
CA ASP A 502 32.17 -7.60 57.66
C ASP A 502 32.63 -6.15 57.55
N LEU A 503 31.70 -5.20 57.37
CA LEU A 503 31.98 -3.77 57.46
C LEU A 503 32.48 -3.37 58.84
N GLN A 504 31.91 -3.91 59.93
CA GLN A 504 32.41 -3.67 61.28
C GLN A 504 33.82 -4.24 61.50
N LYS A 505 34.11 -5.43 60.98
CA LYS A 505 35.46 -6.02 61.02
C LYS A 505 36.46 -5.22 60.19
N LEU A 506 36.08 -4.74 59.02
CA LEU A 506 36.92 -3.87 58.19
C LEU A 506 37.16 -2.53 58.89
N THR A 507 36.13 -1.96 59.51
CA THR A 507 36.22 -0.73 60.30
C THR A 507 37.16 -0.91 61.49
N ALA A 508 37.11 -2.05 62.18
CA ALA A 508 38.03 -2.38 63.28
C ALA A 508 39.49 -2.65 62.83
N ARG A 509 39.71 -2.94 61.55
CA ARG A 509 41.04 -3.16 60.94
C ARG A 509 41.66 -1.89 60.34
N LEU A 510 40.87 -0.83 60.18
CA LEU A 510 41.39 0.47 59.78
C LEU A 510 42.14 1.09 60.97
N PRO A 511 43.43 1.46 60.84
CA PRO A 511 44.08 2.34 61.82
C PRO A 511 43.25 3.62 61.93
N SER A 512 43.10 4.22 63.12
CA SER A 512 42.35 5.47 63.27
C SER A 512 42.81 6.44 62.18
N PRO A 513 41.94 6.90 61.27
CA PRO A 513 42.42 7.54 60.06
C PRO A 513 42.99 8.91 60.44
N ASP A 514 44.25 9.15 60.08
CA ASP A 514 44.78 10.50 60.06
C ASP A 514 43.88 11.30 59.10
N GLN A 515 43.23 12.32 59.66
CA GLN A 515 42.21 13.12 59.00
C GLN A 515 42.74 13.73 57.68
N GLN A 516 44.06 13.96 57.60
CA GLN A 516 44.72 14.43 56.38
C GLN A 516 44.72 13.42 55.24
N THR A 517 44.87 12.12 55.50
CA THR A 517 44.93 11.09 54.44
C THR A 517 43.56 10.88 53.80
N LEU A 518 42.49 10.95 54.59
CA LEU A 518 41.11 10.89 54.07
C LEU A 518 40.78 12.12 53.22
N VAL A 519 41.14 13.31 53.68
CA VAL A 519 40.91 14.56 52.93
C VAL A 519 41.69 14.55 51.61
N GLN A 520 42.92 14.03 51.58
CA GLN A 520 43.68 13.91 50.33
C GLN A 520 43.04 12.91 49.35
N ARG A 521 42.52 11.78 49.86
CA ARG A 521 41.87 10.78 49.01
C ARG A 521 40.55 11.26 48.43
N VAL A 522 39.76 11.99 49.22
CA VAL A 522 38.53 12.65 48.73
C VAL A 522 38.88 13.70 47.68
N LYS A 523 39.91 14.53 47.91
CA LYS A 523 40.37 15.50 46.90
C LYS A 523 40.82 14.83 45.60
N MET A 524 41.57 13.72 45.68
CA MET A 524 41.98 12.99 44.47
C MET A 524 40.80 12.44 43.67
N VAL A 525 39.79 11.90 44.35
CA VAL A 525 38.58 11.38 43.70
C VAL A 525 37.73 12.52 43.14
N ASP A 526 37.59 13.62 43.86
CA ASP A 526 36.91 14.83 43.38
C ASP A 526 37.61 15.40 42.14
N ASP A 527 38.94 15.46 42.14
CA ASP A 527 39.73 15.90 40.99
C ASP A 527 39.55 14.94 39.79
N GLU A 528 39.52 13.63 40.01
CA GLU A 528 39.27 12.64 38.96
C GLU A 528 37.86 12.79 38.37
N ILE A 529 36.85 12.98 39.20
CA ILE A 529 35.45 13.22 38.77
C ILE A 529 35.34 14.55 38.00
N LEU A 530 36.00 15.60 38.47
CA LEU A 530 36.04 16.90 37.79
C LEU A 530 36.73 16.83 36.43
N GLN A 531 37.77 16.01 36.29
CA GLN A 531 38.50 15.85 35.02
C GLN A 531 37.80 14.91 34.04
N THR A 532 37.04 13.92 34.51
CA THR A 532 36.49 12.86 33.64
C THR A 532 34.98 12.97 33.42
N LEU A 533 34.20 13.13 34.49
CA LEU A 533 32.73 13.11 34.42
C LEU A 533 32.17 14.49 34.06
N LEU A 534 32.76 15.57 34.56
CA LEU A 534 32.28 16.93 34.29
C LEU A 534 32.34 17.30 32.79
N PRO A 535 33.42 17.01 32.04
CA PRO A 535 33.46 17.32 30.61
C PRO A 535 32.47 16.47 29.82
N ARG A 536 32.31 15.18 30.16
CA ARG A 536 31.34 14.28 29.52
C ARG A 536 29.91 14.69 29.79
N ALA A 537 29.60 15.11 31.02
CA ALA A 537 28.30 15.65 31.38
C ALA A 537 28.00 16.94 30.61
N ARG A 538 28.97 17.87 30.51
CA ARG A 538 28.84 19.11 29.71
C ARG A 538 28.65 18.82 28.23
N GLU A 539 29.41 17.88 27.67
CA GLU A 539 29.27 17.43 26.29
C GLU A 539 27.89 16.83 26.04
N LEU A 540 27.39 15.98 26.94
CA LEU A 540 26.06 15.40 26.85
C LEU A 540 24.98 16.50 26.91
N THR A 541 25.08 17.44 27.84
CA THR A 541 24.16 18.59 27.92
C THR A 541 24.17 19.41 26.64
N GLN A 542 25.34 19.65 26.04
CA GLN A 542 25.47 20.38 24.78
C GLN A 542 24.89 19.61 23.58
N ARG A 543 25.05 18.28 23.55
CA ARG A 543 24.42 17.42 22.53
C ARG A 543 22.90 17.41 22.68
N CYS A 544 22.38 17.29 23.90
CA CYS A 544 20.95 17.38 24.18
C CYS A 544 20.37 18.74 23.80
N SER A 545 21.06 19.84 24.10
CA SER A 545 20.61 21.19 23.70
C SER A 545 20.60 21.37 22.19
N LYS A 546 21.60 20.83 21.47
CA LYS A 546 21.62 20.83 19.99
C LYS A 546 20.48 19.97 19.42
N GLY A 547 20.22 18.80 19.99
CA GLY A 547 19.11 17.94 19.58
C GLY A 547 17.74 18.60 19.78
N LEU A 548 17.56 19.31 20.90
CA LEU A 548 16.33 20.09 21.15
C LEU A 548 16.17 21.24 20.14
N LEU A 549 17.23 22.00 19.84
CA LEU A 549 17.19 23.04 18.82
C LEU A 549 16.89 22.49 17.42
N TYR A 550 17.48 21.35 17.07
CA TYR A 550 17.20 20.66 15.81
C TYR A 550 15.75 20.16 15.75
N THR A 551 15.22 19.65 16.86
CA THR A 551 13.80 19.24 16.94
C THR A 551 12.87 20.43 16.70
N ASP A 552 13.23 21.61 17.21
CA ASP A 552 12.45 22.83 16.98
C ASP A 552 12.54 23.27 15.51
N GLN A 553 13.72 23.19 14.89
CA GLN A 553 13.91 23.43 13.46
C GLN A 553 13.13 22.45 12.59
N VAL A 554 13.10 21.16 12.96
CA VAL A 554 12.33 20.12 12.26
C VAL A 554 10.84 20.38 12.43
N LYS A 555 10.37 20.76 13.62
CA LYS A 555 8.98 21.16 13.83
C LYS A 555 8.62 22.37 12.98
N THR A 556 9.46 23.42 12.95
CA THR A 556 9.26 24.58 12.09
C THR A 556 9.28 24.18 10.61
N ALA A 557 10.16 23.27 10.18
CA ALA A 557 10.21 22.78 8.80
C ALA A 557 8.97 21.95 8.43
N ILE A 558 8.46 21.11 9.34
CA ILE A 558 7.21 20.37 9.16
C ILE A 558 6.03 21.33 9.13
N THR A 559 5.97 22.30 10.03
CA THR A 559 4.94 23.35 10.02
C THR A 559 5.02 24.16 8.74
N HIS A 560 6.22 24.57 8.29
CA HIS A 560 6.40 25.22 7.00
C HIS A 560 6.00 24.32 5.84
N TRP A 561 6.28 23.02 5.88
CA TRP A 561 5.84 22.08 4.83
C TRP A 561 4.31 21.92 4.82
N TRP A 562 3.68 21.94 5.99
CA TRP A 562 2.24 21.80 6.16
C TRP A 562 1.47 23.10 5.88
N GLU A 563 2.09 24.26 6.15
CA GLU A 563 1.55 25.60 5.92
C GLU A 563 2.03 26.23 4.60
N GLN A 564 3.04 25.68 3.93
CA GLN A 564 3.45 26.14 2.59
C GLN A 564 2.45 25.67 1.54
N PRO A 565 1.96 26.59 0.70
CA PRO A 565 0.89 26.33 -0.21
C PRO A 565 1.43 25.69 -1.51
N GLY A 566 1.99 24.48 -1.50
CA GLY A 566 2.03 23.70 -2.76
C GLY A 566 0.63 23.61 -3.42
N GLN A 567 -0.40 23.70 -2.57
CA GLN A 567 -1.82 23.70 -2.89
C GLN A 567 -2.37 25.07 -3.36
N PHE A 568 -1.69 26.19 -3.05
CA PHE A 568 -2.14 27.55 -3.42
C PHE A 568 -1.09 28.42 -4.14
N ALA A 569 0.13 27.91 -4.36
CA ALA A 569 1.22 28.66 -4.99
C ALA A 569 1.02 28.84 -6.51
N LEU A 570 0.15 28.05 -7.12
CA LEU A 570 -0.09 28.05 -8.56
C LEU A 570 -1.58 27.82 -8.89
N PRO A 571 -2.50 28.74 -8.52
CA PRO A 571 -3.92 28.59 -8.84
C PRO A 571 -4.18 28.54 -10.36
N GLU A 572 -3.30 29.17 -11.14
CA GLU A 572 -3.42 29.37 -12.59
C GLU A 572 -2.66 28.33 -13.42
N MET A 573 -1.81 27.50 -12.79
CA MET A 573 -1.01 26.53 -13.53
C MET A 573 -1.86 25.32 -13.89
N GLN A 574 -2.05 25.14 -15.20
CA GLN A 574 -2.83 24.04 -15.75
C GLN A 574 -1.90 22.91 -16.19
N ARG A 575 -2.22 21.68 -15.76
CA ARG A 575 -1.62 20.44 -16.26
C ARG A 575 -2.73 19.69 -17.00
N GLU A 576 -2.52 19.45 -18.29
CA GLU A 576 -3.53 18.88 -19.19
C GLU A 576 -4.83 19.69 -19.25
N GLY A 577 -4.70 21.02 -19.22
CA GLY A 577 -5.83 21.95 -19.30
C GLY A 577 -6.67 22.08 -18.03
N LEU A 578 -6.30 21.40 -16.93
CA LEU A 578 -7.01 21.46 -15.65
C LEU A 578 -6.14 22.05 -14.55
N THR A 579 -6.74 22.89 -13.70
CA THR A 579 -6.08 23.43 -12.50
C THR A 579 -6.08 22.40 -11.38
N PHE A 580 -5.23 22.60 -10.37
CA PHE A 580 -5.17 21.74 -9.19
C PHE A 580 -6.53 21.57 -8.50
N GLN A 581 -7.33 22.64 -8.41
CA GLN A 581 -8.68 22.55 -7.82
C GLN A 581 -9.64 21.70 -8.66
N GLN A 582 -9.53 21.74 -9.99
CA GLN A 582 -10.33 20.91 -10.89
C GLN A 582 -9.93 19.43 -10.79
N TRP A 583 -8.63 19.15 -10.72
CA TRP A 583 -8.12 17.80 -10.45
C TRP A 583 -8.58 17.25 -9.10
N LEU A 584 -8.54 18.07 -8.04
CA LEU A 584 -9.00 17.69 -6.71
C LEU A 584 -10.52 17.42 -6.67
N GLN A 585 -11.32 18.20 -7.40
CA GLN A 585 -12.75 17.91 -7.54
C GLN A 585 -13.01 16.61 -8.31
N ARG A 586 -12.28 16.39 -9.41
CA ARG A 586 -12.39 15.18 -10.22
C ARG A 586 -12.00 13.94 -9.41
N TRP A 587 -10.97 14.03 -8.58
CA TRP A 587 -10.57 12.97 -7.67
C TRP A 587 -11.62 12.73 -6.57
N LYS A 588 -12.14 13.80 -5.95
CA LYS A 588 -13.21 13.68 -4.94
C LYS A 588 -14.49 13.05 -5.50
N LEU A 589 -14.81 13.31 -6.77
CA LEU A 589 -15.92 12.67 -7.48
C LEU A 589 -15.62 11.18 -7.72
N ALA A 590 -14.41 10.85 -8.21
CA ALA A 590 -13.99 9.46 -8.42
C ALA A 590 -13.95 8.64 -7.12
N THR A 591 -13.63 9.25 -5.98
CA THR A 591 -13.61 8.58 -4.65
C THR A 591 -14.97 8.54 -3.95
N LYS A 592 -16.00 9.21 -4.49
CA LYS A 592 -17.37 9.17 -3.94
C LYS A 592 -18.24 8.09 -4.58
N GLU A 593 -17.75 7.43 -5.64
CA GLU A 593 -18.44 6.32 -6.31
C GLU A 593 -17.91 4.94 -5.90
N SER A 594 -17.22 4.83 -4.76
CA SER A 594 -16.89 3.55 -4.12
C SER A 594 -17.76 3.28 -2.89
#